data_AF-A0AAU8DII7-F1
#
_entry.id   AF-A0AAU8DII7-F1
#
_cell.length_a   1.000
_cell.length_b   1.000
_cell.length_c   1.000
_cell.angle_alpha   90.00
_cell.angle_beta   90.00
_cell.angle_gamma   90.00
#
_symmetry.space_group_name_H-M   'P 1'
#
loop_
_entity.id
_entity.type
_entity.pdbx_description
1 polymer ?
#
loop_
_entity_poly.entity_id
_entity_poly.type
_entity_poly.pdbx_seq_one_letter_code
_entity_poly.pdbx_strand_id
1 'polypeptide(L)'
;MPSERDEWLFETAEGILEELCENGYFGSGRPEDRLAYELDFRSKDDLTEEERALYDAKILPVLRACFYDPDSVDLVYDGLRRLPWPDPTAQPDLFQAVR
;
A
#
# COMPACT_ATOMS: atom_id res chain seq x y z
N MET A 1 -3.05 12.24 11.27
CA MET A 1 -2.41 13.14 10.30
C MET A 1 -1.15 12.46 9.81
N PRO A 2 -0.99 12.23 8.50
CA PRO A 2 0.29 11.79 7.95
C PRO A 2 1.37 12.80 8.35
N SER A 3 2.59 12.34 8.63
CA SER A 3 3.70 13.27 8.85
C SER A 3 4.18 13.82 7.51
N GLU A 4 4.77 15.01 7.46
CA GLU A 4 5.40 15.57 6.23
C GLU A 4 6.41 14.58 5.60
N ARG A 5 6.99 13.69 6.42
CA ARG A 5 7.86 12.60 5.95
C ARG A 5 7.13 11.48 5.20
N ASP A 6 5.88 11.22 5.53
CA ASP A 6 5.06 10.21 4.84
C ASP A 6 4.55 10.71 3.49
N GLU A 7 4.34 12.02 3.37
CA GLU A 7 4.02 12.67 2.09
C GLU A 7 5.25 12.67 1.18
N TRP A 8 6.43 13.01 1.71
CA TRP A 8 7.69 12.91 0.98
C TRP A 8 7.98 11.49 0.49
N LEU A 9 7.77 10.46 1.34
CA LEU A 9 7.96 9.06 0.96
C LEU A 9 7.08 8.63 -0.21
N PHE A 10 5.87 9.16 -0.33
CA PHE A 10 4.98 8.87 -1.47
C PHE A 10 5.53 9.48 -2.77
N GLU A 11 5.92 10.75 -2.72
CA GLU A 11 6.45 11.47 -3.88
C GLU A 11 7.82 10.95 -4.35
N THR A 12 8.61 10.37 -3.44
CA THR A 12 9.94 9.80 -3.76
C THR A 12 9.96 8.29 -3.98
N ALA A 13 8.83 7.61 -3.78
CA ALA A 13 8.72 6.16 -3.99
C ALA A 13 8.45 5.76 -5.45
N GLU A 14 8.49 6.71 -6.39
CA GLU A 14 8.44 6.45 -7.83
C GLU A 14 9.51 5.41 -8.22
N GLY A 15 9.10 4.30 -8.82
CA GLY A 15 9.97 3.16 -9.14
C GLY A 15 10.26 2.19 -7.99
N ILE A 16 10.09 2.56 -6.72
CA ILE A 16 10.29 1.63 -5.59
C ILE A 16 9.16 0.61 -5.49
N LEU A 17 7.92 1.02 -5.75
CA LEU A 17 6.80 0.09 -5.81
C LEU A 17 6.94 -0.88 -6.99
N GLU A 18 7.45 -0.40 -8.13
CA GLU A 18 7.79 -1.24 -9.28
C GLU A 18 8.85 -2.28 -8.90
N GLU A 19 9.98 -1.85 -8.32
CA GLU A 19 11.05 -2.75 -7.85
C GLU A 19 10.54 -3.77 -6.82
N LEU A 20 9.68 -3.36 -5.88
CA LEU A 20 9.05 -4.27 -4.93
C LEU A 20 8.19 -5.32 -5.64
N CYS A 21 7.38 -4.90 -6.63
CA CYS A 21 6.58 -5.83 -7.43
C CYS A 21 7.45 -6.83 -8.20
N GLU A 22 8.54 -6.38 -8.82
CA GLU A 22 9.48 -7.24 -9.56
C GLU A 22 10.18 -8.26 -8.64
N ASN A 23 10.46 -7.88 -7.39
CA ASN A 23 11.05 -8.75 -6.39
C ASN A 23 10.04 -9.72 -5.72
N GLY A 24 8.79 -9.74 -6.17
CA GLY A 24 7.76 -10.68 -5.70
C GLY A 24 6.96 -10.19 -4.48
N TYR A 25 7.20 -8.97 -4.01
CA TYR A 25 6.26 -8.29 -3.13
C TYR A 25 5.03 -7.89 -3.95
N PHE A 26 3.88 -7.75 -3.30
CA PHE A 26 2.66 -7.30 -3.96
C PHE A 26 2.24 -8.12 -5.21
N GLY A 27 2.48 -9.44 -5.22
CA GLY A 27 2.26 -10.33 -6.39
C GLY A 27 1.30 -11.49 -6.15
N SER A 28 0.44 -11.44 -5.13
CA SER A 28 -0.43 -12.54 -4.70
C SER A 28 -1.90 -12.43 -5.12
N GLY A 29 -2.26 -11.44 -5.94
CA GLY A 29 -3.63 -11.18 -6.37
C GLY A 29 -4.53 -10.61 -5.27
N ARG A 30 -3.95 -10.03 -4.21
CA ARG A 30 -4.69 -9.32 -3.16
C ARG A 30 -4.96 -7.87 -3.59
N PRO A 31 -5.91 -7.15 -2.96
CA PRO A 31 -6.21 -5.82 -3.43
C PRO A 31 -5.09 -4.79 -3.13
N GLU A 32 -4.22 -5.03 -2.13
CA GLU A 32 -2.99 -4.24 -1.92
C GLU A 32 -2.01 -4.36 -3.08
N ASP A 33 -1.99 -5.51 -3.73
CA ASP A 33 -1.11 -5.81 -4.85
C ASP A 33 -1.46 -4.95 -6.06
N ARG A 34 -2.75 -4.89 -6.35
CA ARG A 34 -3.28 -4.04 -7.43
C ARG A 34 -3.03 -2.56 -7.13
N LEU A 35 -3.27 -2.12 -5.90
CA LEU A 35 -3.05 -0.73 -5.52
C LEU A 35 -1.57 -0.37 -5.62
N ALA A 36 -0.66 -1.22 -5.17
CA ALA A 36 0.79 -0.99 -5.29
C ALA A 36 1.24 -0.79 -6.74
N TYR A 37 0.68 -1.56 -7.68
CA TYR A 37 0.95 -1.41 -9.11
C TYR A 37 0.38 -0.11 -9.70
N GLU A 38 -0.84 0.28 -9.30
CA GLU A 38 -1.49 1.49 -9.82
C GLU A 38 -0.89 2.79 -9.26
N LEU A 39 -0.30 2.73 -8.07
CA LEU A 39 0.30 3.87 -7.38
C LEU A 39 1.53 4.45 -8.07
N ASP A 40 2.21 3.69 -8.91
CA ASP A 40 3.32 4.21 -9.71
C ASP A 40 2.84 5.21 -10.79
N PHE A 41 1.55 5.18 -11.12
CA PHE A 41 0.92 6.04 -12.15
C PHE A 41 -0.13 7.00 -11.59
N ARG A 42 -0.38 6.99 -10.28
CA ARG A 42 -1.47 7.75 -9.63
C ARG A 42 -0.94 8.56 -8.46
N SER A 43 -1.47 9.78 -8.28
CA SER A 43 -1.16 10.56 -7.09
C SER A 43 -1.95 10.06 -5.88
N LYS A 44 -1.47 10.37 -4.66
CA LYS A 44 -2.16 10.01 -3.41
C LYS A 44 -3.56 10.65 -3.34
N ASP A 45 -3.71 11.83 -3.92
CA ASP A 45 -4.96 12.59 -3.92
C ASP A 45 -6.03 11.97 -4.84
N ASP A 46 -5.61 11.09 -5.75
CA ASP A 46 -6.50 10.31 -6.61
C ASP A 46 -7.02 9.04 -5.93
N LEU A 47 -6.62 8.75 -4.69
CA LEU A 47 -7.05 7.57 -3.95
C LEU A 47 -8.42 7.77 -3.31
N THR A 48 -9.28 6.76 -3.42
CA THR A 48 -10.50 6.68 -2.60
C THR A 48 -10.16 6.53 -1.11
N GLU A 49 -11.15 6.69 -0.24
CA GLU A 49 -10.95 6.53 1.21
C GLU A 49 -10.47 5.11 1.56
N GLU A 50 -10.98 4.10 0.85
CA GLU A 50 -10.63 2.69 1.03
C GLU A 50 -9.22 2.39 0.51
N GLU A 51 -8.87 2.93 -0.67
CA GLU A 51 -7.52 2.81 -1.23
C GLU A 51 -6.51 3.51 -0.31
N ARG A 52 -6.87 4.65 0.27
CA ARG A 52 -6.02 5.36 1.22
C ARG A 52 -5.85 4.59 2.52
N ALA A 53 -6.92 4.03 3.08
CA ALA A 53 -6.84 3.16 4.25
C ALA A 53 -5.97 1.93 3.98
N LEU A 54 -6.09 1.36 2.79
CA LEU A 54 -5.24 0.25 2.37
C LEU A 54 -3.78 0.64 2.25
N TYR A 55 -3.50 1.75 1.57
CA TYR A 55 -2.16 2.28 1.41
C TYR A 55 -1.50 2.49 2.77
N ASP A 56 -2.17 3.19 3.68
CA ASP A 56 -1.65 3.48 5.02
C ASP A 56 -1.42 2.21 5.84
N ALA A 57 -2.28 1.19 5.70
CA ALA A 57 -2.21 -0.04 6.49
C ALA A 57 -1.24 -1.09 5.94
N LYS A 58 -1.06 -1.18 4.62
CA LYS A 58 -0.37 -2.31 3.96
C LYS A 58 0.82 -1.91 3.11
N ILE A 59 0.82 -0.72 2.52
CA ILE A 59 1.86 -0.30 1.56
C ILE A 59 2.86 0.64 2.24
N LEU A 60 2.38 1.67 2.93
CA LEU A 60 3.20 2.66 3.62
C LEU A 60 4.20 2.03 4.62
N PRO A 61 3.88 0.99 5.41
CA PRO A 61 4.86 0.41 6.32
C PRO A 61 5.99 -0.31 5.59
N VAL A 62 5.72 -0.91 4.43
CA VAL A 62 6.74 -1.56 3.59
C VAL A 62 7.65 -0.51 2.97
N LEU A 63 7.06 0.58 2.44
CA LEU A 63 7.85 1.71 1.93
C LEU A 63 8.75 2.30 3.02
N ARG A 64 8.22 2.54 4.22
CA ARG A 64 9.03 3.01 5.36
C ARG A 64 10.18 2.06 5.68
N ALA A 65 9.98 0.75 5.62
CA ALA A 65 11.05 -0.23 5.79
C ALA A 65 12.11 -0.08 4.68
N CYS A 66 11.72 0.00 3.40
CA CYS A 66 12.65 0.18 2.29
C CYS A 66 13.56 1.41 2.45
N PHE A 67 13.03 2.52 2.99
CA PHE A 67 13.79 3.75 3.14
C PHE A 67 14.61 3.83 4.43
N TYR A 68 14.10 3.30 5.55
CA TYR A 68 14.70 3.51 6.87
C TYR A 68 15.38 2.27 7.46
N ASP A 69 14.94 1.08 7.07
CA ASP A 69 15.46 -0.20 7.58
C ASP A 69 15.29 -1.31 6.52
N PRO A 70 16.09 -1.30 5.43
CA PRO A 70 15.94 -2.22 4.31
C PRO A 70 16.03 -3.69 4.70
N ASP A 71 16.81 -4.00 5.74
CA ASP A 71 16.98 -5.37 6.27
C ASP A 71 15.69 -5.92 6.91
N SER A 72 14.72 -5.04 7.22
CA SER A 72 13.43 -5.41 7.83
C SER A 72 12.28 -5.61 6.84
N VAL A 73 12.47 -5.30 5.55
CA VAL A 73 11.40 -5.28 4.53
C VAL A 73 10.65 -6.61 4.47
N ASP A 74 11.38 -7.73 4.42
CA ASP A 74 10.79 -9.07 4.43
C ASP A 74 9.91 -9.31 5.65
N LEU A 75 10.44 -9.04 6.84
CA LEU A 75 9.74 -9.25 8.10
C LEU A 75 8.45 -8.42 8.17
N VAL A 76 8.51 -7.16 7.74
CA VAL A 76 7.38 -6.23 7.72
C VAL A 76 6.31 -6.73 6.76
N TYR A 77 6.67 -7.04 5.51
CA TYR A 77 5.73 -7.50 4.50
C TYR A 77 5.06 -8.83 4.91
N ASP A 78 5.84 -9.78 5.42
CA ASP A 78 5.33 -11.06 5.90
C ASP A 78 4.33 -10.91 7.06
N GLY A 79 4.60 -9.98 7.97
CA GLY A 79 3.68 -9.63 9.06
C GLY A 79 2.36 -9.08 8.52
N LEU A 80 2.43 -8.15 7.56
CA LEU A 80 1.25 -7.51 6.97
C LEU A 80 0.38 -8.47 6.16
N ARG A 81 0.99 -9.43 5.46
CA ARG A 81 0.27 -10.47 4.71
C ARG A 81 -0.58 -11.37 5.59
N ARG A 82 -0.17 -11.59 6.84
CA ARG A 82 -0.90 -12.43 7.81
C ARG A 82 -2.07 -11.70 8.46
N LEU A 83 -2.04 -10.36 8.44
CA LEU A 83 -3.16 -9.56 8.93
C LEU A 83 -4.31 -9.60 7.91
N PRO A 84 -5.57 -9.64 8.38
CA PRO A 84 -6.72 -9.55 7.50
C PRO A 84 -6.69 -8.24 6.72
N TRP A 85 -7.48 -8.21 5.66
CA TRP A 85 -7.79 -6.99 4.95
C TRP A 85 -8.36 -5.95 5.93
N PRO A 86 -7.94 -4.67 5.87
CA PRO A 86 -8.59 -3.61 6.65
C PRO A 86 -10.05 -3.57 6.23
N ASP A 87 -10.96 -3.96 7.11
CA ASP A 87 -12.40 -4.02 6.81
C ASP A 87 -12.92 -2.60 6.53
N PRO A 88 -13.27 -2.27 5.27
CA PRO A 88 -13.83 -0.96 4.97
C PRO A 88 -15.22 -0.82 5.60
N THR A 89 -15.90 -1.92 5.93
CA THR A 89 -17.25 -1.97 6.51
C THR A 89 -17.36 -1.74 8.03
N ALA A 90 -16.26 -1.31 8.68
CA ALA A 90 -16.37 -0.39 9.82
C ALA A 90 -16.99 0.98 9.42
N GLN A 91 -17.20 1.23 8.12
CA GLN A 91 -18.15 2.17 7.52
C GLN A 91 -18.91 1.46 6.36
N PRO A 92 -20.25 1.33 6.42
CA PRO A 92 -20.98 0.42 5.54
C PRO A 92 -21.13 0.96 4.11
N ASP A 93 -21.19 0.02 3.16
CA ASP A 93 -21.68 0.12 1.76
C ASP A 93 -20.67 0.32 0.61
N LEU A 94 -19.84 -0.69 0.25
CA LEU A 94 -19.11 -0.66 -1.03
C LEU A 94 -18.90 -2.01 -1.75
N PHE A 95 -19.92 -2.87 -1.81
CA PHE A 95 -19.98 -3.95 -2.82
C PHE A 95 -21.32 -4.00 -3.56
N GLN A 96 -21.92 -2.85 -3.85
CA GLN A 96 -23.04 -2.77 -4.78
C GLN A 96 -22.69 -1.85 -5.94
N ALA A 97 -21.97 -2.42 -6.93
CA ALA A 97 -22.17 -2.24 -8.36
C ALA A 97 -20.86 -2.46 -9.12
N VAL A 98 -20.48 -3.73 -9.30
CA VAL A 98 -19.82 -4.12 -10.55
C VAL A 98 -20.85 -4.92 -11.32
N ARG A 99 -21.48 -4.25 -12.29
CA ARG A 99 -22.26 -4.87 -13.37
C ARG A 99 -21.65 -4.45 -14.69
#